data_AF-A0A1F3BX00-F1
#
_entry.id   AF-A0A1F3BX00-F1
#
_cell.length_a   1.000
_cell.length_b   1.000
_cell.length_c   1.000
_cell.angle_alpha   90.00
_cell.angle_beta   90.00
_cell.angle_gamma   90.00
#
_symmetry.space_group_name_H-M   'P 1'
#
loop_
_entity.id
_entity.type
_entity.pdbx_description
1 polymer ?
#
loop_
_entity_poly.entity_id
_entity_poly.type
_entity_poly.pdbx_seq_one_letter_code
_entity_poly.pdbx_strand_id
1 'polypeptide(L)'
;MKYYITKKVALSFDEAVQKVIENLSKEGFGIITEINVKETFKKKLDVDFRNYRILGACNPTFAHHAISVEDKIGVMLPCNVIVQQHLSGEVEVSAIN
;
A
#
# COMPACT_ATOMS: atom_id res chain seq x y z
N MET A 1 11.90 2.15 17.71
CA MET A 1 11.16 2.99 16.74
C MET A 1 10.33 2.09 15.86
N LYS A 2 9.12 2.50 15.45
CA LYS A 2 8.34 1.75 14.46
C LYS A 2 8.86 2.09 13.07
N TYR A 3 9.04 1.08 12.22
CA TYR A 3 9.46 1.28 10.82
C TYR A 3 8.30 1.72 9.91
N TYR A 4 7.11 1.90 10.48
CA TYR A 4 5.88 2.20 9.77
C TYR A 4 5.10 3.30 10.48
N ILE A 5 4.38 4.09 9.68
CA ILE A 5 3.28 4.95 10.11
C ILE A 5 1.97 4.26 9.84
N THR A 6 0.99 4.49 10.70
CA THR A 6 -0.34 3.89 10.57
C THR A 6 -1.44 4.85 11.00
N LYS A 7 -2.58 4.77 10.32
CA LYS A 7 -3.76 5.56 10.61
C LYS A 7 -5.02 4.73 10.42
N LYS A 8 -5.84 4.69 11.47
CA LYS A 8 -7.20 4.14 11.44
C LYS A 8 -8.13 5.16 10.77
N VAL A 9 -9.04 4.66 9.92
CA VAL A 9 -9.97 5.50 9.15
C VAL A 9 -11.41 5.02 9.34
N ALA A 10 -12.33 5.97 9.48
CA ALA A 10 -13.77 5.71 9.56
C ALA A 10 -14.37 5.64 8.15
N LEU A 11 -13.86 4.73 7.32
CA LEU A 11 -14.30 4.48 5.94
C LEU A 11 -14.47 2.98 5.74
N SER A 12 -15.27 2.57 4.76
CA SER A 12 -15.24 1.18 4.29
C SER A 12 -13.89 0.85 3.66
N PHE A 13 -13.59 -0.45 3.51
CA PHE A 13 -12.33 -0.89 2.93
C PHE A 13 -12.11 -0.34 1.51
N ASP A 14 -13.13 -0.42 0.65
CA ASP A 14 -13.03 0.04 -0.73
C ASP A 14 -12.95 1.57 -0.83
N GLU A 15 -13.68 2.30 0.01
CA GLU A 15 -13.56 3.76 0.10
C GLU A 15 -12.18 4.20 0.58
N ALA A 16 -11.59 3.47 1.53
CA ALA A 16 -10.24 3.75 2.02
C ALA A 16 -9.20 3.50 0.91
N VAL A 17 -9.31 2.41 0.16
CA VAL A 17 -8.46 2.15 -1.01
C VAL A 17 -8.57 3.30 -2.01
N GLN A 18 -9.79 3.70 -2.40
CA GLN A 18 -9.99 4.82 -3.32
C GLN A 18 -9.41 6.14 -2.80
N LYS A 19 -9.67 6.50 -1.53
CA LYS A 19 -9.10 7.71 -0.92
C LYS A 19 -7.57 7.68 -0.92
N VAL A 20 -6.95 6.54 -0.64
CA VAL A 20 -5.49 6.41 -0.65
C VAL A 20 -4.95 6.69 -2.06
N ILE A 21 -5.54 6.08 -3.09
CA ILE A 21 -5.14 6.28 -4.49
C ILE A 21 -5.29 7.75 -4.89
N GLU A 22 -6.43 8.36 -4.58
CA GLU A 22 -6.71 9.78 -4.89
C GLU A 22 -5.72 10.73 -4.22
N ASN A 23 -5.44 10.53 -2.93
CA ASN A 23 -4.53 11.42 -2.20
C ASN A 23 -3.07 11.23 -2.64
N LEU A 24 -2.64 9.99 -2.90
CA LEU A 24 -1.31 9.75 -3.47
C LEU A 24 -1.14 10.41 -4.84
N SER A 25 -2.16 10.33 -5.69
CA SER A 25 -2.16 10.97 -7.01
C SER A 25 -2.02 12.50 -6.93
N LYS A 26 -2.69 13.15 -5.97
CA LYS A 26 -2.56 14.60 -5.73
C LYS A 26 -1.13 15.01 -5.34
N GLU A 27 -0.40 14.13 -4.65
CA GLU A 27 1.00 14.32 -4.27
C GLU A 27 1.99 13.84 -5.36
N GLY A 28 1.49 13.50 -6.56
CA GLY A 28 2.32 13.08 -7.70
C GLY A 28 2.77 11.62 -7.66
N PHE A 29 2.19 10.80 -6.79
CA PHE A 29 2.44 9.36 -6.76
C PHE A 29 1.40 8.60 -7.58
N GLY A 30 1.85 7.80 -8.54
CA GLY A 30 1.01 6.84 -9.27
C GLY A 30 1.03 5.47 -8.61
N ILE A 31 -0.06 4.71 -8.71
CA ILE A 31 -0.07 3.29 -8.34
C ILE A 31 0.41 2.47 -9.53
N ILE A 32 1.55 1.81 -9.38
CA ILE A 32 2.14 0.98 -10.44
C ILE A 32 1.89 -0.52 -10.24
N THR A 33 1.57 -0.92 -9.01
CA THR A 33 1.23 -2.30 -8.66
C THR A 33 0.14 -2.33 -7.60
N GLU A 34 -0.72 -3.34 -7.68
CA GLU A 34 -1.74 -3.62 -6.68
C GLU A 34 -1.76 -5.12 -6.41
N ILE A 35 -1.68 -5.49 -5.14
CA ILE A 35 -1.74 -6.89 -4.70
C ILE A 35 -2.96 -7.07 -3.81
N ASN A 36 -3.95 -7.82 -4.29
CA ASN A 36 -5.06 -8.30 -3.46
C ASN A 36 -4.61 -9.56 -2.72
N VAL A 37 -4.18 -9.41 -1.47
CA VAL A 37 -3.65 -10.52 -0.67
C VAL A 37 -4.74 -11.52 -0.32
N LYS A 38 -5.95 -11.05 -0.02
CA LYS A 38 -7.11 -11.91 0.25
C LYS A 38 -7.39 -12.86 -0.91
N GLU A 39 -7.51 -12.32 -2.12
CA GLU A 39 -7.74 -13.14 -3.31
C GLU A 39 -6.55 -14.05 -3.64
N THR A 40 -5.32 -13.55 -3.45
CA THR A 40 -4.11 -14.34 -3.72
C THR A 40 -4.05 -15.55 -2.81
N PHE A 41 -4.29 -15.37 -1.51
CA PHE A 41 -4.30 -16.46 -0.54
C PHE A 41 -5.43 -17.43 -0.81
N LYS A 42 -6.63 -16.96 -1.16
CA LYS A 42 -7.72 -17.85 -1.55
C LYS A 42 -7.36 -18.68 -2.78
N LYS A 43 -6.80 -18.08 -3.83
CA LYS A 43 -6.45 -18.77 -5.08
C LYS A 43 -5.28 -19.74 -4.94
N LYS A 44 -4.29 -19.43 -4.08
CA LYS A 44 -3.04 -20.20 -3.99
C LYS A 44 -3.00 -21.19 -2.82
N LEU A 45 -3.71 -20.90 -1.74
CA LEU A 45 -3.66 -21.64 -0.48
C LEU A 45 -5.03 -22.13 -0.02
N ASP A 46 -6.12 -21.71 -0.68
CA ASP A 46 -7.52 -21.94 -0.26
C ASP A 46 -7.82 -21.52 1.19
N VAL A 47 -7.18 -20.44 1.64
CA VAL A 47 -7.42 -19.86 2.98
C VAL A 47 -8.25 -18.59 2.86
N ASP A 48 -9.29 -18.50 3.69
CA ASP A 48 -10.06 -17.27 3.87
C ASP A 48 -9.26 -16.27 4.71
N PHE A 49 -9.04 -15.09 4.15
CA PHE A 49 -8.26 -14.02 4.79
C PHE A 49 -9.07 -12.73 4.86
N ARG A 50 -8.74 -11.88 5.83
CA ARG A 50 -9.33 -10.54 5.96
C ARG A 50 -8.98 -9.68 4.74
N ASN A 51 -9.76 -8.64 4.47
CA ASN A 51 -9.46 -7.70 3.40
C ASN A 51 -8.09 -7.06 3.66
N TYR A 52 -7.16 -7.25 2.73
CA TYR A 52 -5.79 -6.81 2.83
C TYR A 52 -5.26 -6.55 1.42
N ARG A 53 -4.87 -5.31 1.15
CA ARG A 53 -4.40 -4.86 -0.15
C ARG A 53 -3.11 -4.08 0.02
N ILE A 54 -2.14 -4.35 -0.86
CA ILE A 54 -0.87 -3.64 -0.92
C ILE A 54 -0.89 -2.83 -2.21
N LEU A 55 -0.73 -1.51 -2.09
CA LEU A 55 -0.63 -0.57 -3.19
C LEU A 55 0.85 -0.16 -3.31
N GLY A 56 1.46 -0.44 -4.46
CA GLY A 56 2.79 0.03 -4.78
C GLY A 56 2.73 1.42 -5.41
N ALA A 57 3.00 2.44 -4.62
CA ALA A 57 2.98 3.84 -5.05
C ALA A 57 4.39 4.30 -5.49
N CYS A 58 4.47 5.05 -6.57
CA CYS A 58 5.74 5.55 -7.10
C CYS A 58 5.60 6.96 -7.65
N ASN A 59 6.51 7.85 -7.24
CA ASN A 59 6.74 9.13 -7.90
C ASN A 59 7.99 8.99 -8.79
N PRO A 60 7.87 9.08 -10.12
CA PRO A 60 9.00 8.85 -11.04
C PRO A 60 10.20 9.75 -10.80
N THR A 61 9.99 11.02 -10.42
CA THR A 61 11.07 11.97 -10.14
C THR A 61 11.88 11.52 -8.93
N PHE A 62 11.21 11.11 -7.85
CA PHE A 62 11.89 10.60 -6.66
C PHE A 62 12.56 9.24 -6.91
N ALA A 63 11.89 8.33 -7.61
CA ALA A 63 12.46 7.02 -7.94
C ALA A 63 13.71 7.16 -8.81
N HIS A 64 13.67 8.01 -9.84
CA HIS A 64 14.83 8.29 -10.70
C HIS A 64 15.99 8.88 -9.90
N HIS A 65 15.73 9.86 -9.04
CA HIS A 65 16.76 10.45 -8.19
C HIS A 65 17.38 9.41 -7.24
N ALA A 66 16.56 8.63 -6.54
CA ALA A 66 17.04 7.62 -5.61
C ALA A 66 17.91 6.56 -6.30
N ILE A 67 17.45 6.02 -7.44
CA ILE A 67 18.19 4.99 -8.20
C ILE A 67 19.50 5.57 -8.78
N SER A 68 19.52 6.85 -9.12
CA SER A 68 20.74 7.53 -9.60
C SER A 68 21.79 7.70 -8.49
N VAL A 69 21.37 7.74 -7.23
CA VAL A 69 22.26 7.86 -6.06
C VAL A 69 22.73 6.49 -5.57
N GLU A 70 21.84 5.50 -5.55
CA GLU A 70 22.13 4.12 -5.14
C GLU A 70 21.40 3.14 -6.07
N ASP A 71 22.16 2.42 -6.90
CA ASP A 71 21.62 1.54 -7.95
C ASP A 71 20.77 0.39 -7.38
N LYS A 72 21.03 -0.04 -6.14
CA LYS A 72 20.30 -1.14 -5.49
C LYS A 72 19.10 -0.69 -4.67
N ILE A 73 18.82 0.61 -4.55
CA ILE A 73 17.67 1.10 -3.75
C ILE A 73 16.32 0.56 -4.27
N GLY A 74 16.27 0.12 -5.52
CA GLY A 74 15.11 -0.52 -6.14
C GLY A 74 14.56 -1.73 -5.37
N VAL A 75 15.35 -2.40 -4.52
CA VAL A 75 14.86 -3.48 -3.65
C VAL A 75 13.85 -3.01 -2.59
N MET A 76 13.78 -1.70 -2.36
CA MET A 76 12.82 -1.05 -1.44
C MET A 76 11.71 -0.30 -2.17
N LEU A 77 11.69 -0.32 -3.51
CA LEU A 77 10.67 0.32 -4.34
C LEU A 77 9.68 -0.72 -4.89
N PRO A 78 8.42 -0.35 -5.17
CA PRO A 78 7.80 0.95 -4.91
C PRO A 78 7.48 1.17 -3.42
N CYS A 79 7.08 2.40 -3.08
CA CYS A 79 6.61 2.71 -1.74
C CYS A 79 5.30 1.97 -1.46
N ASN A 80 5.36 0.94 -0.61
CA ASN A 80 4.19 0.15 -0.27
C ASN A 80 3.27 0.89 0.70
N VAL A 81 1.99 0.96 0.34
CA VAL A 81 0.91 1.42 1.21
C VAL A 81 -0.06 0.26 1.40
N ILE A 82 -0.29 -0.12 2.66
CA ILE A 82 -1.19 -1.20 3.05
C ILE A 82 -2.53 -0.61 3.40
N VAL A 83 -3.61 -1.19 2.88
CA VAL A 83 -4.96 -1.01 3.38
C VAL A 83 -5.45 -2.35 3.90
N GLN A 84 -5.84 -2.42 5.17
CA GLN A 84 -6.36 -3.65 5.77
C GLN A 84 -7.63 -3.38 6.57
N GLN A 85 -8.51 -4.38 6.62
CA GLN A 85 -9.70 -4.38 7.47
C GLN A 85 -9.56 -5.44 8.55
N HIS A 86 -9.60 -5.04 9.81
CA HIS A 86 -9.57 -5.95 10.95
C HIS A 86 -10.92 -6.67 11.14
N LEU A 87 -10.91 -7.75 11.93
CA LEU A 87 -12.12 -8.52 12.22
C LEU A 87 -13.19 -7.70 12.97
N SER A 88 -12.79 -6.63 13.65
CA SER A 88 -13.69 -5.63 14.25
C SER A 88 -14.44 -4.76 13.23
N GLY A 89 -14.11 -4.88 11.94
CA GLY A 89 -14.61 -4.02 10.86
C GLY A 89 -13.77 -2.76 10.64
N GLU A 90 -12.84 -2.45 11.55
CA GLU A 90 -11.98 -1.26 11.49
C GLU A 90 -10.99 -1.32 10.32
N VAL A 91 -10.87 -0.20 9.59
CA VAL A 91 -9.95 -0.08 8.46
C VAL A 91 -8.72 0.73 8.86
N GLU A 92 -7.56 0.22 8.48
CA GLU A 92 -6.25 0.80 8.78
C GLU A 92 -5.44 0.98 7.50
N VAL A 93 -4.79 2.13 7.37
CA VAL A 93 -3.84 2.44 6.31
C VAL A 93 -2.45 2.58 6.92
N SER A 94 -1.46 1.89 6.35
CA SER A 94 -0.07 1.93 6.84
C SER A 94 0.93 2.11 5.70
N ALA A 95 2.03 2.82 5.97
CA ALA A 95 3.13 3.01 5.03
C ALA A 95 4.46 2.98 5.78
N ILE A 96 5.58 2.87 5.05
CA ILE A 96 6.91 2.99 5.64
C ILE A 96 7.11 4.41 6.23
N ASN A 97 7.78 4.50 7.38
CA ASN A 97 8.11 5.77 8.05
C ASN A 97 9.49 6.28 7.63
#